data_AF-A0A7W1H7K4-F1
#
_entry.id   AF-A0A7W1H7K4-F1
#
_cell.length_a   1.000
_cell.length_b   1.000
_cell.length_c   1.000
_cell.angle_alpha   90.00
_cell.angle_beta   90.00
_cell.angle_gamma   90.00
#
_symmetry.space_group_name_H-M   'P 1'
#
loop_
_entity.id
_entity.type
_entity.pdbx_description
1 polymer ?
#
loop_
_entity_poly.entity_id
_entity_poly.type
_entity_poly.pdbx_seq_one_letter_code
_entity_poly.pdbx_strand_id
1 'polypeptide(L)'
;LWQEPYVIYSQMLSSTENIMVGPMVTNPASRDPSVTASTLATLNDMFGNRTICGIGRGDSVQRVLGRKPTRLAEVERAMHTIKELAEGREVDVDGLGVHIPWIKNGKLDVWMAAYGPKALDLVGRKADGFILQLADPVILEWTMKHVHDAARTAGRDPRDVKICVAAPAYVSEDLAHAREQCRWFGGMVGNHVEDLVARYGEDSEVPHALTDYIRARREGYDYSHHGQVGNPTVDFVPDGIVDHFCVLGTVEDHVAKLTQLKDMGVNQFNIYLMHDAQEETLDAYGEEIMPTLGTQFVV
;
A
#
# COMPACT_ATOMS: atom_id res chain seq x y z
N LEU A 1 -10.33 8.93 13.51
CA LEU A 1 -9.69 7.59 13.65
C LEU A 1 -10.51 6.59 12.84
N TRP A 2 -9.88 5.57 12.27
CA TRP A 2 -10.51 4.59 11.38
C TRP A 2 -11.03 3.37 12.15
N GLN A 3 -11.91 2.58 11.51
CA GLN A 3 -12.38 1.31 12.04
C GLN A 3 -11.22 0.31 12.21
N GLU A 4 -11.33 -0.62 13.16
CA GLU A 4 -10.29 -1.62 13.43
C GLU A 4 -10.29 -2.74 12.36
N PRO A 5 -9.26 -2.82 11.50
CA PRO A 5 -9.28 -3.75 10.37
C PRO A 5 -9.25 -5.23 10.79
N TYR A 6 -8.52 -5.60 11.85
CA TYR A 6 -8.35 -7.02 12.19
C TYR A 6 -9.63 -7.69 12.69
N VAL A 7 -10.58 -6.92 13.24
CA VAL A 7 -11.92 -7.43 13.61
C VAL A 7 -12.69 -7.80 12.35
N ILE A 8 -12.63 -6.96 11.31
CA ILE A 8 -13.31 -7.17 10.03
C ILE A 8 -12.68 -8.36 9.29
N TYR A 9 -11.35 -8.50 9.33
CA TYR A 9 -10.64 -9.60 8.68
C TYR A 9 -11.06 -10.98 9.17
N SER A 10 -11.32 -11.15 10.47
CA SER A 10 -11.81 -12.43 10.99
C SER A 10 -13.15 -12.82 10.37
N GLN A 11 -14.05 -11.85 10.13
CA GLN A 11 -15.34 -12.11 9.49
C GLN A 11 -15.14 -12.46 8.01
N MET A 12 -14.32 -11.68 7.29
CA MET A 12 -14.01 -11.97 5.87
C MET A 12 -13.42 -13.37 5.68
N LEU A 13 -12.42 -13.73 6.49
CA LEU A 13 -11.76 -15.04 6.42
C LEU A 13 -12.68 -16.19 6.81
N SER A 14 -13.61 -15.97 7.75
CA SER A 14 -14.60 -16.98 8.14
C SER A 14 -15.69 -17.17 7.08
N SER A 15 -15.94 -16.19 6.23
CA SER A 15 -16.97 -16.22 5.18
C SER A 15 -16.43 -16.57 3.80
N THR A 16 -15.13 -16.88 3.68
CA THR A 16 -14.47 -17.15 2.40
C THR A 16 -13.42 -18.25 2.55
N GLU A 17 -13.07 -18.92 1.45
CA GLU A 17 -12.11 -20.03 1.46
C GLU A 17 -10.72 -19.63 0.95
N ASN A 18 -10.64 -18.68 0.02
CA ASN A 18 -9.40 -18.39 -0.71
C ASN A 18 -8.91 -16.95 -0.61
N ILE A 19 -9.74 -16.02 -0.12
CA ILE A 19 -9.34 -14.61 -0.06
C ILE A 19 -8.15 -14.43 0.88
N MET A 20 -7.20 -13.60 0.48
CA MET A 20 -6.13 -13.10 1.33
C MET A 20 -6.56 -11.77 1.92
N VAL A 21 -6.25 -11.51 3.20
CA VAL A 21 -6.55 -10.23 3.85
C VAL A 21 -5.31 -9.60 4.46
N GLY A 22 -5.25 -8.28 4.49
CA GLY A 22 -4.11 -7.59 5.07
C GLY A 22 -4.34 -6.08 5.16
N PRO A 23 -3.73 -5.41 6.14
CA PRO A 23 -3.80 -3.95 6.25
C PRO A 23 -3.04 -3.29 5.10
N MET A 24 -3.58 -2.19 4.59
CA MET A 24 -2.99 -1.39 3.52
C MET A 24 -2.87 0.09 3.92
N VAL A 25 -2.12 0.46 4.97
CA VAL A 25 -1.16 -0.33 5.76
C VAL A 25 -1.34 -0.13 7.27
N THR A 26 -0.81 -1.06 8.08
CA THR A 26 -0.65 -0.88 9.53
C THR A 26 0.63 -0.08 9.84
N ASN A 27 0.94 0.09 11.13
CA ASN A 27 2.14 0.80 11.58
C ASN A 27 2.58 0.31 12.97
N PRO A 28 3.87 0.46 13.31
CA PRO A 28 4.41 0.00 14.59
C PRO A 28 4.10 0.92 15.78
N ALA A 29 3.52 2.10 15.56
CA ALA A 29 3.34 3.09 16.63
C ALA A 29 1.95 3.05 17.27
N SER A 30 0.94 2.52 16.59
CA SER A 30 -0.40 2.35 17.15
C SER A 30 -0.59 1.01 17.86
N ARG A 31 0.24 0.01 17.56
CA ARG A 31 0.15 -1.34 18.12
C ARG A 31 1.55 -1.92 18.25
N ASP A 32 1.81 -2.56 19.39
CA ASP A 32 3.06 -3.25 19.64
C ASP A 32 3.33 -4.32 18.54
N PRO A 33 4.55 -4.45 18.01
CA PRO A 33 4.88 -5.43 16.98
C PRO A 33 4.55 -6.88 17.38
N SER A 34 4.74 -7.27 18.65
CA SER A 34 4.43 -8.62 19.12
C SER A 34 2.92 -8.91 19.10
N VAL A 35 2.10 -7.90 19.41
CA VAL A 35 0.64 -8.01 19.35
C VAL A 35 0.16 -8.08 17.89
N THR A 36 0.79 -7.33 16.99
CA THR A 36 0.50 -7.41 15.55
C THR A 36 0.85 -8.79 15.01
N ALA A 37 2.00 -9.34 15.39
CA ALA A 37 2.45 -10.68 15.03
C ALA A 37 1.47 -11.75 15.51
N SER A 38 1.13 -11.71 16.81
CA SER A 38 0.17 -12.65 17.40
C SER A 38 -1.20 -12.56 16.73
N THR A 39 -1.68 -11.35 16.41
CA THR A 39 -2.96 -11.15 15.72
C THR A 39 -2.98 -11.85 14.36
N LEU A 40 -1.97 -11.59 13.53
CA LEU A 40 -1.89 -12.17 12.18
C LEU A 40 -1.67 -13.69 12.23
N ALA A 41 -0.84 -14.17 13.15
CA ALA A 41 -0.64 -15.59 13.38
C ALA A 41 -1.92 -16.29 13.84
N THR A 42 -2.73 -15.67 14.70
CA THR A 42 -4.01 -16.23 15.14
C THR A 42 -4.99 -16.35 13.97
N LEU A 43 -5.09 -15.34 13.13
CA LEU A 43 -5.91 -15.43 11.91
C LEU A 43 -5.40 -16.55 10.98
N ASN A 44 -4.09 -16.68 10.82
CA ASN A 44 -3.49 -17.73 10.00
C ASN A 44 -3.69 -19.15 10.57
N ASP A 45 -3.64 -19.30 11.89
CA ASP A 45 -3.90 -20.59 12.56
C ASP A 45 -5.37 -21.00 12.42
N MET A 46 -6.30 -20.06 12.57
CA MET A 46 -7.74 -20.31 12.47
C MET A 46 -8.21 -20.59 11.04
N PHE A 47 -7.65 -19.88 10.07
CA PHE A 47 -8.20 -19.82 8.71
C PHE A 47 -7.23 -20.26 7.61
N GLY A 48 -6.05 -20.78 7.97
CA GLY A 48 -4.93 -21.03 7.05
C GLY A 48 -4.12 -19.75 6.79
N ASN A 49 -2.90 -19.90 6.26
CA ASN A 49 -1.96 -18.78 5.97
C ASN A 49 -2.49 -17.83 4.88
N ARG A 50 -3.53 -17.06 5.22
CA ARG A 50 -4.30 -16.19 4.33
C ARG A 50 -4.19 -14.71 4.70
N THR A 51 -3.10 -14.33 5.34
CA THR A 51 -2.82 -12.93 5.68
C THR A 51 -1.51 -12.41 5.10
N ILE A 52 -1.50 -11.10 4.83
CA ILE A 52 -0.31 -10.30 4.46
C ILE A 52 -0.21 -9.15 5.45
N CYS A 53 1.00 -8.83 5.92
CA CYS A 53 1.25 -7.65 6.75
C CYS A 53 1.72 -6.47 5.90
N GLY A 54 0.79 -5.65 5.40
CA GLY A 54 1.17 -4.35 4.82
C GLY A 54 1.48 -3.33 5.92
N ILE A 55 2.67 -2.75 5.94
CA ILE A 55 3.15 -1.85 7.00
C ILE A 55 3.79 -0.58 6.45
N GLY A 56 3.64 0.53 7.19
CA GLY A 56 4.31 1.79 6.92
C GLY A 56 4.66 2.55 8.19
N ARG A 57 5.02 3.82 8.04
CA ARG A 57 5.43 4.70 9.16
C ARG A 57 4.26 5.20 10.02
N GLY A 58 3.02 4.94 9.62
CA GLY A 58 1.81 5.41 10.33
C GLY A 58 1.57 6.90 10.22
N ASP A 59 1.92 7.53 9.08
CA ASP A 59 1.82 8.98 8.88
C ASP A 59 0.43 9.54 9.26
N SER A 60 -0.64 8.96 8.74
CA SER A 60 -2.01 9.45 8.98
C SER A 60 -2.42 9.34 10.44
N VAL A 61 -2.24 8.18 11.09
CA VAL A 61 -2.62 8.00 12.50
C VAL A 61 -1.79 8.87 13.44
N GLN A 62 -0.48 9.00 13.19
CA GLN A 62 0.38 9.83 14.02
C GLN A 62 0.02 11.31 13.87
N ARG A 63 -0.21 11.80 12.65
CA ARG A 63 -0.56 13.21 12.41
C ARG A 63 -1.93 13.57 12.95
N VAL A 64 -2.94 12.70 12.86
CA VAL A 64 -4.24 12.87 13.53
C VAL A 64 -4.08 13.03 15.05
N LEU A 65 -3.09 12.34 15.64
CA LEU A 65 -2.77 12.44 17.07
C LEU A 65 -1.80 13.58 17.41
N GLY A 66 -1.42 14.43 16.45
CA GLY A 66 -0.45 15.51 16.65
C GLY A 66 0.99 15.04 16.88
N ARG A 67 1.33 13.82 16.44
CA ARG A 67 2.63 13.16 16.62
C ARG A 67 3.40 13.09 15.30
N LYS A 68 4.71 12.84 15.41
CA LYS A 68 5.57 12.57 14.26
C LYS A 68 5.43 11.10 13.82
N PRO A 69 5.49 10.80 12.51
CA PRO A 69 5.50 9.43 12.05
C PRO A 69 6.74 8.66 12.53
N THR A 70 6.63 7.32 12.54
CA THR A 70 7.69 6.42 12.98
C THR A 70 8.94 6.54 12.10
N ARG A 71 10.13 6.35 12.69
CA ARG A 71 11.40 6.33 11.95
C ARG A 71 11.57 5.00 11.20
N LEU A 72 12.29 5.02 10.07
CA LEU A 72 12.50 3.80 9.27
C LEU A 72 13.20 2.68 10.04
N ALA A 73 14.13 2.99 10.95
CA ALA A 73 14.78 1.99 11.79
C ALA A 73 13.81 1.28 12.75
N GLU A 74 12.75 1.97 13.20
CA GLU A 74 11.70 1.38 14.03
C GLU A 74 10.76 0.50 13.19
N VAL A 75 10.44 0.93 11.95
CA VAL A 75 9.69 0.10 10.98
C VAL A 75 10.47 -1.16 10.63
N GLU A 76 11.78 -1.06 10.38
CA GLU A 76 12.66 -2.20 10.11
C GLU A 76 12.65 -3.24 11.24
N ARG A 77 12.82 -2.78 12.49
CA ARG A 77 12.73 -3.67 13.66
C ARG A 77 11.34 -4.31 13.77
N ALA A 78 10.28 -3.53 13.59
CA ALA A 78 8.92 -4.05 13.66
C ALA A 78 8.62 -5.10 12.58
N MET A 79 9.04 -4.87 11.33
CA MET A 79 8.90 -5.85 10.25
C MET A 79 9.56 -7.18 10.60
N HIS A 80 10.81 -7.11 11.11
CA HIS A 80 11.54 -8.29 11.54
C HIS A 80 10.82 -9.01 12.68
N THR A 81 10.51 -8.31 13.78
CA THR A 81 9.79 -8.91 14.92
C THR A 81 8.45 -9.51 14.52
N ILE A 82 7.66 -8.83 13.67
CA ILE A 82 6.37 -9.31 13.21
C ILE A 82 6.52 -10.61 12.42
N LYS A 83 7.44 -10.64 11.44
CA LYS A 83 7.65 -11.82 10.59
C LYS A 83 8.15 -13.01 11.40
N GLU A 84 9.21 -12.82 12.19
CA GLU A 84 9.81 -13.91 12.96
C GLU A 84 8.80 -14.53 13.92
N LEU A 85 8.10 -13.71 14.72
CA LEU A 85 7.12 -14.21 15.67
C LEU A 85 5.93 -14.87 14.97
N ALA A 86 5.39 -14.28 13.91
CA ALA A 86 4.22 -14.82 13.21
C ALA A 86 4.52 -16.12 12.44
N GLU A 87 5.79 -16.37 12.11
CA GLU A 87 6.26 -17.63 11.52
C GLU A 87 6.75 -18.63 12.58
N GLY A 88 6.57 -18.32 13.87
CA GLY A 88 6.89 -19.20 15.00
C GLY A 88 8.39 -19.24 15.37
N ARG A 89 9.21 -18.34 14.81
CA ARG A 89 10.63 -18.22 15.12
C ARG A 89 10.86 -17.35 16.35
N GLU A 90 12.00 -17.58 17.00
CA GLU A 90 12.44 -16.79 18.14
C GLU A 90 13.11 -15.48 17.67
N VAL A 91 12.79 -14.38 18.34
CA VAL A 91 13.40 -13.07 18.11
C VAL A 91 13.78 -12.42 19.44
N ASP A 92 14.87 -11.66 19.45
CA ASP A 92 15.25 -10.83 20.59
C ASP A 92 14.34 -9.60 20.68
N VAL A 93 13.64 -9.47 21.80
CA VAL A 93 12.86 -8.30 22.17
C VAL A 93 13.48 -7.71 23.43
N ASP A 94 14.29 -6.66 23.25
CA ASP A 94 14.98 -5.94 24.31
C ASP A 94 15.83 -6.84 25.23
N GLY A 95 16.56 -7.79 24.63
CA GLY A 95 17.44 -8.72 25.34
C GLY A 95 16.76 -10.01 25.82
N LEU A 96 15.47 -10.20 25.49
CA LEU A 96 14.72 -11.41 25.80
C LEU A 96 14.38 -12.18 24.52
N GLY A 97 14.77 -13.46 24.45
CA GLY A 97 14.31 -14.36 23.39
C GLY A 97 12.82 -14.67 23.54
N VAL A 98 12.03 -14.29 22.55
CA VAL A 98 10.57 -14.47 22.52
C VAL A 98 10.18 -15.24 21.26
N HIS A 99 9.30 -16.23 21.40
CA HIS A 99 8.62 -16.91 20.29
C HIS A 99 7.16 -17.20 20.66
N ILE A 100 6.33 -17.51 19.66
CA ILE A 100 4.92 -17.88 19.86
C ILE A 100 4.78 -19.41 19.80
N PRO A 101 4.55 -20.11 20.93
CA PRO A 101 4.76 -21.56 21.03
C PRO A 101 3.71 -22.43 20.33
N TRP A 102 2.55 -21.88 20.00
CA TRP A 102 1.47 -22.62 19.34
C TRP A 102 1.58 -22.62 17.81
N ILE A 103 2.49 -21.83 17.23
CA ILE A 103 2.69 -21.77 15.79
C ILE A 103 3.54 -22.96 15.35
N LYS A 104 3.04 -23.74 14.39
CA LYS A 104 3.75 -24.90 13.83
C LYS A 104 4.29 -24.64 12.42
N ASN A 105 3.46 -24.10 11.54
CA ASN A 105 3.76 -23.86 10.12
C ASN A 105 3.34 -22.43 9.72
N GLY A 106 3.69 -21.45 10.55
CA GLY A 106 3.33 -20.05 10.31
C GLY A 106 4.02 -19.53 9.05
N LYS A 107 3.27 -18.77 8.24
CA LYS A 107 3.80 -18.04 7.10
C LYS A 107 3.21 -16.64 7.09
N LEU A 108 4.04 -15.62 6.91
CA LEU A 108 3.59 -14.25 6.79
C LEU A 108 4.51 -13.46 5.88
N ASP A 109 3.96 -12.96 4.78
CA ASP A 109 4.63 -11.97 3.96
C ASP A 109 4.43 -10.58 4.57
N VAL A 110 5.52 -9.82 4.71
CA VAL A 110 5.53 -8.45 5.23
C VAL A 110 5.87 -7.49 4.10
N TRP A 111 4.88 -6.68 3.72
CA TRP A 111 4.98 -5.73 2.60
C TRP A 111 5.07 -4.32 3.15
N MET A 112 5.95 -3.49 2.58
CA MET A 112 6.15 -2.12 3.05
C MET A 112 5.73 -1.10 2.00
N ALA A 113 4.92 -0.12 2.41
CA ALA A 113 4.60 1.04 1.60
C ALA A 113 5.69 2.10 1.71
N ALA A 114 6.14 2.63 0.56
CA ALA A 114 7.25 3.57 0.49
C ALA A 114 7.17 4.50 -0.74
N TYR A 115 7.75 5.70 -0.61
CA TYR A 115 7.91 6.65 -1.72
C TYR A 115 9.35 7.18 -1.84
N GLY A 116 10.00 7.50 -0.72
CA GLY A 116 11.32 8.12 -0.74
C GLY A 116 12.49 7.13 -0.88
N PRO A 117 13.65 7.55 -1.43
CA PRO A 117 14.79 6.67 -1.69
C PRO A 117 15.23 5.82 -0.50
N LYS A 118 15.30 6.41 0.71
CA LYS A 118 15.67 5.67 1.94
C LYS A 118 14.64 4.61 2.35
N ALA A 119 13.36 4.85 2.08
CA ALA A 119 12.30 3.89 2.38
C ALA A 119 12.27 2.77 1.32
N LEU A 120 12.46 3.12 0.05
CA LEU A 120 12.59 2.15 -1.06
C LEU A 120 13.83 1.25 -0.89
N ASP A 121 14.94 1.82 -0.40
CA ASP A 121 16.11 1.06 -0.01
C ASP A 121 15.79 0.03 1.09
N LEU A 122 15.08 0.44 2.15
CA LEU A 122 14.65 -0.49 3.19
C LEU A 122 13.75 -1.62 2.66
N VAL A 123 12.80 -1.29 1.77
CA VAL A 123 11.94 -2.28 1.11
C VAL A 123 12.79 -3.34 0.40
N GLY A 124 13.69 -2.92 -0.48
CA GLY A 124 14.55 -3.84 -1.24
C GLY A 124 15.42 -4.73 -0.33
N ARG A 125 15.93 -4.18 0.77
CA ARG A 125 16.79 -4.95 1.69
C ARG A 125 16.04 -5.92 2.59
N LYS A 126 14.79 -5.61 3.00
CA LYS A 126 14.15 -6.28 4.15
C LYS A 126 12.70 -6.74 3.96
N ALA A 127 11.94 -6.18 3.02
CA ALA A 127 10.53 -6.55 2.85
C ALA A 127 10.36 -7.73 1.89
N ASP A 128 9.26 -8.46 2.03
CA ASP A 128 8.81 -9.49 1.07
C ASP A 128 8.03 -8.85 -0.09
N GLY A 129 7.56 -7.62 0.08
CA GLY A 129 6.86 -6.88 -0.95
C GLY A 129 6.94 -5.36 -0.79
N PHE A 130 6.74 -4.68 -1.90
CA PHE A 130 6.65 -3.25 -2.06
C PHE A 130 5.21 -2.86 -2.38
N ILE A 131 4.64 -1.93 -1.63
CA ILE A 131 3.34 -1.32 -1.94
C ILE A 131 3.57 0.10 -2.46
N LEU A 132 3.25 0.33 -3.72
CA LEU A 132 3.15 1.66 -4.32
C LEU A 132 1.68 2.08 -4.35
N GLN A 133 1.32 3.19 -3.69
CA GLN A 133 -0.07 3.68 -3.72
C GLN A 133 -0.29 4.70 -4.84
N LEU A 134 -0.30 4.23 -6.08
CA LEU A 134 -0.72 4.94 -7.29
C LEU A 134 -0.44 4.06 -8.51
N ALA A 135 -1.14 4.31 -9.61
CA ALA A 135 -1.03 3.56 -10.87
C ALA A 135 -0.25 4.31 -11.97
N ASP A 136 0.76 5.12 -11.60
CA ASP A 136 1.56 5.86 -12.57
C ASP A 136 2.78 5.03 -13.05
N PRO A 137 2.92 4.76 -14.37
CA PRO A 137 4.03 3.99 -14.91
C PRO A 137 5.41 4.59 -14.67
N VAL A 138 5.57 5.92 -14.75
CA VAL A 138 6.86 6.59 -14.60
C VAL A 138 7.34 6.48 -13.16
N ILE A 139 6.43 6.68 -12.21
CA ILE A 139 6.73 6.54 -10.79
C ILE A 139 6.99 5.07 -10.43
N LEU A 140 6.23 4.14 -11.01
CA LEU A 140 6.47 2.71 -10.85
C LEU A 140 7.87 2.32 -11.31
N GLU A 141 8.26 2.72 -12.53
CA GLU A 141 9.60 2.42 -13.07
C GLU A 141 10.71 2.90 -12.13
N TRP A 142 10.61 4.16 -11.68
CA TRP A 142 11.60 4.77 -10.80
C TRP A 142 11.66 4.09 -9.42
N THR A 143 10.51 3.86 -8.79
CA THR A 143 10.45 3.25 -7.45
C THR A 143 10.91 1.79 -7.47
N MET A 144 10.46 1.02 -8.46
CA MET A 144 10.83 -0.38 -8.64
C MET A 144 12.33 -0.53 -8.92
N LYS A 145 12.92 0.39 -9.70
CA LYS A 145 14.38 0.41 -9.89
C LYS A 145 15.13 0.55 -8.55
N HIS A 146 14.73 1.49 -7.69
CA HIS A 146 15.35 1.68 -6.38
C HIS A 146 15.23 0.44 -5.49
N VAL A 147 14.04 -0.17 -5.45
CA VAL A 147 13.77 -1.39 -4.68
C VAL A 147 14.65 -2.54 -5.19
N HIS A 148 14.70 -2.76 -6.50
CA HIS A 148 15.50 -3.83 -7.09
C HIS A 148 17.02 -3.63 -6.91
N ASP A 149 17.52 -2.40 -7.03
CA ASP A 149 18.93 -2.09 -6.78
C ASP A 149 19.32 -2.31 -5.32
N ALA A 150 18.46 -1.94 -4.38
CA ALA A 150 18.67 -2.19 -2.96
C ALA A 150 18.62 -3.69 -2.62
N ALA A 151 17.71 -4.46 -3.23
CA ALA A 151 17.67 -5.91 -3.10
C ALA A 151 18.98 -6.55 -3.60
N ARG A 152 19.45 -6.18 -4.80
CA ARG A 152 20.74 -6.64 -5.36
C ARG A 152 21.91 -6.31 -4.43
N THR A 153 21.97 -5.08 -3.94
CA THR A 153 23.05 -4.61 -3.05
C THR A 153 23.07 -5.38 -1.73
N ALA A 154 21.92 -5.81 -1.23
CA ALA A 154 21.80 -6.68 -0.05
C ALA A 154 22.02 -8.17 -0.35
N GLY A 155 22.33 -8.56 -1.58
CA GLY A 155 22.53 -9.96 -1.97
C GLY A 155 21.23 -10.77 -2.07
N ARG A 156 20.08 -10.11 -2.21
CA ARG A 156 18.77 -10.75 -2.46
C ARG A 156 18.46 -10.81 -3.94
N ASP A 157 17.65 -11.78 -4.36
CA ASP A 157 17.05 -11.75 -5.70
C ASP A 157 15.95 -10.68 -5.71
N PRO A 158 16.00 -9.68 -6.62
CA PRO A 158 14.93 -8.70 -6.74
C PRO A 158 13.55 -9.29 -6.95
N ARG A 159 13.45 -10.49 -7.56
CA ARG A 159 12.18 -11.20 -7.80
C ARG A 159 11.53 -11.73 -6.53
N ASP A 160 12.27 -11.79 -5.42
CA ASP A 160 11.73 -12.14 -4.11
C ASP A 160 10.94 -10.97 -3.48
N VAL A 161 11.06 -9.76 -4.01
CA VAL A 161 10.27 -8.60 -3.58
C VAL A 161 9.04 -8.46 -4.48
N LYS A 162 7.85 -8.78 -3.95
CA LYS A 162 6.59 -8.64 -4.69
C LYS A 162 6.24 -7.18 -4.90
N ILE A 163 5.88 -6.81 -6.12
CA ILE A 163 5.46 -5.45 -6.46
C ILE A 163 3.93 -5.38 -6.46
N CYS A 164 3.39 -4.56 -5.56
CA CYS A 164 1.96 -4.28 -5.44
C CYS A 164 1.67 -2.83 -5.80
N VAL A 165 0.75 -2.61 -6.73
CA VAL A 165 0.21 -1.29 -7.06
C VAL A 165 -1.19 -1.17 -6.47
N ALA A 166 -1.39 -0.18 -5.60
CA ALA A 166 -2.66 0.12 -4.96
C ALA A 166 -3.21 1.47 -5.42
N ALA A 167 -4.36 1.51 -6.10
CA ALA A 167 -4.91 2.74 -6.66
C ALA A 167 -6.44 2.74 -6.68
N PRO A 168 -7.12 3.90 -6.61
CA PRO A 168 -8.55 3.96 -6.86
C PRO A 168 -8.85 3.46 -8.28
N ALA A 169 -9.91 2.68 -8.40
CA ALA A 169 -10.43 2.23 -9.68
C ALA A 169 -11.86 2.72 -9.84
N TYR A 170 -12.23 3.25 -11.01
CA TYR A 170 -13.60 3.67 -11.28
C TYR A 170 -13.95 3.39 -12.75
N VAL A 171 -14.79 2.38 -12.98
CA VAL A 171 -15.22 1.99 -14.34
C VAL A 171 -16.40 2.87 -14.77
N SER A 172 -16.20 3.74 -15.76
CA SER A 172 -17.25 4.62 -16.33
C SER A 172 -16.80 5.31 -17.61
N GLU A 173 -17.77 5.63 -18.48
CA GLU A 173 -17.57 6.55 -19.61
C GLU A 173 -17.54 8.03 -19.18
N ASP A 174 -18.10 8.37 -18.02
CA ASP A 174 -18.06 9.73 -17.46
C ASP A 174 -16.78 9.96 -16.65
N LEU A 175 -15.70 10.29 -17.37
CA LEU A 175 -14.40 10.59 -16.77
C LEU A 175 -14.43 11.81 -15.84
N ALA A 176 -15.29 12.80 -16.10
CA ALA A 176 -15.35 13.98 -15.25
C ALA A 176 -15.87 13.60 -13.85
N HIS A 177 -16.94 12.82 -13.79
CA HIS A 177 -17.46 12.31 -12.52
C HIS A 177 -16.46 11.35 -11.84
N ALA A 178 -15.88 10.41 -12.59
CA ALA A 178 -14.90 9.47 -12.05
C ALA A 178 -13.69 10.19 -11.41
N ARG A 179 -13.21 11.27 -12.03
CA ARG A 179 -12.12 12.10 -11.46
C ARG A 179 -12.52 12.73 -10.14
N GLU A 180 -13.70 13.34 -10.04
CA GLU A 180 -14.18 13.94 -8.79
C GLU A 180 -14.28 12.90 -7.67
N GLN A 181 -14.78 11.70 -7.99
CA GLN A 181 -14.89 10.60 -7.02
C GLN A 181 -13.52 10.12 -6.52
N CYS A 182 -12.46 10.20 -7.35
CA CYS A 182 -11.13 9.72 -6.99
C CYS A 182 -10.12 10.82 -6.62
N ARG A 183 -10.47 12.12 -6.73
CA ARG A 183 -9.55 13.25 -6.53
C ARG A 183 -8.89 13.27 -5.14
N TRP A 184 -9.59 12.74 -4.14
CA TRP A 184 -9.09 12.60 -2.77
C TRP A 184 -7.74 11.88 -2.68
N PHE A 185 -7.50 10.94 -3.60
CA PHE A 185 -6.30 10.11 -3.60
C PHE A 185 -5.04 10.91 -3.97
N GLY A 186 -5.14 11.82 -4.94
CA GLY A 186 -4.03 12.73 -5.27
C GLY A 186 -3.66 13.64 -4.09
N GLY A 187 -4.64 14.04 -3.29
CA GLY A 187 -4.41 14.76 -2.03
C GLY A 187 -3.67 13.89 -1.01
N MET A 188 -4.09 12.63 -0.85
CA MET A 188 -3.44 11.67 0.04
C MET A 188 -1.97 11.43 -0.33
N VAL A 189 -1.68 11.12 -1.60
CA VAL A 189 -0.31 10.87 -2.08
C VAL A 189 0.55 12.12 -1.94
N GLY A 190 0.02 13.29 -2.32
CA GLY A 190 0.77 14.55 -2.32
C GLY A 190 1.32 14.92 -0.94
N ASN A 191 0.64 14.54 0.13
CA ASN A 191 1.13 14.72 1.50
C ASN A 191 2.42 13.91 1.79
N HIS A 192 2.48 12.67 1.33
CA HIS A 192 3.66 11.84 1.55
C HIS A 192 4.86 12.32 0.73
N VAL A 193 4.59 12.90 -0.45
CA VAL A 193 5.62 13.45 -1.32
C VAL A 193 6.12 14.82 -0.84
N GLU A 194 5.26 15.66 -0.25
CA GLU A 194 5.69 16.96 0.30
C GLU A 194 6.82 16.79 1.32
N ASP A 195 6.69 15.80 2.21
CA ASP A 195 7.72 15.41 3.17
C ASP A 195 9.06 15.04 2.49
N LEU A 196 9.04 14.59 1.23
CA LEU A 196 10.23 14.29 0.43
C LEU A 196 10.79 15.56 -0.22
N VAL A 197 9.95 16.37 -0.86
CA VAL A 197 10.37 17.64 -1.49
C VAL A 197 10.98 18.57 -0.45
N ALA A 198 10.37 18.71 0.72
CA ALA A 198 10.91 19.51 1.81
C ALA A 198 12.27 19.01 2.34
N ARG A 199 12.57 17.72 2.18
CA ARG A 199 13.82 17.10 2.65
C ARG A 199 14.93 17.06 1.60
N TYR A 200 14.59 16.86 0.34
CA TYR A 200 15.55 16.60 -0.74
C TYR A 200 15.63 17.74 -1.77
N GLY A 201 14.71 18.71 -1.71
CA GLY A 201 14.60 19.79 -2.69
C GLY A 201 13.84 19.39 -3.95
N GLU A 202 13.48 20.38 -4.75
CA GLU A 202 12.73 20.18 -6.02
C GLU A 202 13.62 19.56 -7.12
N ASP A 203 14.93 19.80 -7.09
CA ASP A 203 15.92 19.22 -8.01
C ASP A 203 16.41 17.82 -7.56
N SER A 204 15.62 17.13 -6.74
CA SER A 204 15.98 15.79 -6.26
C SER A 204 15.82 14.73 -7.35
N GLU A 205 16.33 13.52 -7.09
CA GLU A 205 16.12 12.36 -7.97
C GLU A 205 14.66 11.88 -8.02
N VAL A 206 13.74 12.48 -7.25
CA VAL A 206 12.31 12.13 -7.23
C VAL A 206 11.61 12.63 -8.50
N PRO A 207 10.80 11.80 -9.19
CA PRO A 207 10.12 12.20 -10.41
C PRO A 207 9.25 13.45 -10.27
N HIS A 208 9.31 14.33 -11.28
CA HIS A 208 8.48 15.54 -11.39
C HIS A 208 6.97 15.25 -11.30
N ALA A 209 6.51 14.09 -11.80
CA ALA A 209 5.13 13.64 -11.67
C ALA A 209 4.63 13.57 -10.21
N LEU A 210 5.53 13.36 -9.24
CA LEU A 210 5.18 13.39 -7.81
C LEU A 210 5.22 14.82 -7.24
N THR A 211 6.11 15.69 -7.74
CA THR A 211 6.46 16.96 -7.10
C THR A 211 5.76 18.19 -7.70
N ASP A 212 5.43 18.17 -8.99
CA ASP A 212 5.01 19.36 -9.74
C ASP A 212 3.68 19.96 -9.25
N TYR A 213 2.70 19.12 -8.88
CA TYR A 213 1.38 19.59 -8.47
C TYR A 213 1.31 20.04 -7.00
N ILE A 214 2.35 19.76 -6.19
CA ILE A 214 2.43 20.17 -4.78
C ILE A 214 2.47 21.71 -4.68
N ARG A 215 2.99 22.41 -5.68
CA ARG A 215 3.05 23.88 -5.73
C ARG A 215 1.68 24.55 -5.72
N ALA A 216 0.65 23.88 -6.26
CA ALA A 216 -0.73 24.41 -6.30
C ALA A 216 -1.47 24.23 -4.96
N ARG A 217 -0.89 23.49 -4.02
CA ARG A 217 -1.52 23.15 -2.75
C ARG A 217 -1.63 24.36 -1.83
N ARG A 218 -2.78 24.50 -1.18
CA ARG A 218 -3.00 25.46 -0.08
C ARG A 218 -2.65 24.78 1.25
N GLU A 219 -2.11 25.54 2.21
CA GLU A 219 -1.76 25.03 3.55
C GLU A 219 -2.96 24.32 4.22
N GLY A 220 -2.72 23.17 4.87
CA GLY A 220 -3.69 22.51 5.77
C GLY A 220 -4.48 21.33 5.17
N TYR A 221 -3.83 20.18 4.92
CA TYR A 221 -4.56 18.95 4.60
C TYR A 221 -5.26 18.38 5.84
N ASP A 222 -6.55 18.14 5.71
CA ASP A 222 -7.36 17.60 6.80
C ASP A 222 -7.32 16.07 6.81
N TYR A 223 -6.58 15.52 7.77
CA TYR A 223 -6.49 14.08 7.96
C TYR A 223 -7.78 13.43 8.47
N SER A 224 -8.77 14.20 8.96
CA SER A 224 -10.05 13.64 9.41
C SER A 224 -10.91 13.14 8.24
N HIS A 225 -10.72 13.70 7.04
CA HIS A 225 -11.36 13.28 5.77
C HIS A 225 -10.41 12.43 4.90
N HIS A 226 -9.36 11.85 5.47
CA HIS A 226 -8.37 11.09 4.71
C HIS A 226 -8.93 9.74 4.24
N GLY A 227 -8.81 9.48 2.94
CA GLY A 227 -9.39 8.31 2.29
C GLY A 227 -10.87 8.46 1.95
N GLN A 228 -11.42 9.67 1.82
CA GLN A 228 -12.86 9.88 1.63
C GLN A 228 -13.14 10.78 0.42
N VAL A 229 -14.18 10.42 -0.35
CA VAL A 229 -14.77 11.29 -1.37
C VAL A 229 -15.23 12.61 -0.75
N GLY A 230 -15.07 13.70 -1.50
CA GLY A 230 -15.50 15.03 -1.06
C GLY A 230 -14.61 15.66 0.01
N ASN A 231 -13.36 15.19 0.16
CA ASN A 231 -12.39 15.84 1.03
C ASN A 231 -12.23 17.32 0.61
N PRO A 232 -12.54 18.29 1.47
CA PRO A 232 -12.61 19.71 1.09
C PRO A 232 -11.24 20.34 0.82
N THR A 233 -10.15 19.58 0.97
CA THR A 233 -8.77 20.07 0.86
C THR A 233 -8.05 19.52 -0.38
N VAL A 234 -8.76 18.96 -1.36
CA VAL A 234 -8.16 18.28 -2.54
C VAL A 234 -8.50 18.91 -3.90
N ASP A 235 -9.26 20.01 -3.94
CA ASP A 235 -9.63 20.73 -5.17
C ASP A 235 -8.42 21.22 -5.99
N PHE A 236 -7.24 21.32 -5.36
CA PHE A 236 -6.01 21.74 -6.02
C PHE A 236 -5.38 20.66 -6.90
N VAL A 237 -5.78 19.39 -6.74
CA VAL A 237 -5.22 18.25 -7.49
C VAL A 237 -5.70 18.34 -8.94
N PRO A 238 -4.81 18.48 -9.94
CA PRO A 238 -5.23 18.57 -11.35
C PRO A 238 -5.77 17.24 -11.88
N ASP A 239 -6.68 17.30 -12.87
CA ASP A 239 -7.25 16.11 -13.54
C ASP A 239 -6.19 15.15 -14.06
N GLY A 240 -5.12 15.67 -14.68
CA GLY A 240 -4.02 14.84 -15.16
C GLY A 240 -3.37 14.03 -14.04
N ILE A 241 -3.23 14.58 -12.82
CA ILE A 241 -2.69 13.81 -11.69
C ILE A 241 -3.65 12.69 -11.29
N VAL A 242 -4.96 12.95 -11.31
CA VAL A 242 -5.96 11.92 -11.03
C VAL A 242 -5.91 10.80 -12.08
N ASP A 243 -5.85 11.15 -13.37
CA ASP A 243 -5.76 10.18 -14.47
C ASP A 243 -4.50 9.29 -14.39
N HIS A 244 -3.39 9.89 -13.98
CA HIS A 244 -2.13 9.19 -13.80
C HIS A 244 -2.15 8.28 -12.58
N PHE A 245 -2.64 8.76 -11.44
CA PHE A 245 -2.56 8.02 -10.16
C PHE A 245 -3.65 6.97 -9.99
N CYS A 246 -4.81 7.14 -10.61
CA CYS A 246 -5.96 6.25 -10.50
C CYS A 246 -6.12 5.37 -11.75
N VAL A 247 -6.96 4.34 -11.71
CA VAL A 247 -7.36 3.55 -12.88
C VAL A 247 -8.80 3.95 -13.21
N LEU A 248 -8.99 4.76 -14.24
CA LEU A 248 -10.29 5.33 -14.60
C LEU A 248 -10.61 5.02 -16.07
N GLY A 249 -11.89 5.02 -16.41
CA GLY A 249 -12.37 4.92 -17.79
C GLY A 249 -13.20 3.67 -18.02
N THR A 250 -13.25 3.20 -19.26
CA THR A 250 -14.01 1.98 -19.59
C THR A 250 -13.26 0.71 -19.16
N VAL A 251 -13.90 -0.44 -19.29
CA VAL A 251 -13.25 -1.75 -19.10
C VAL A 251 -11.97 -1.87 -19.95
N GLU A 252 -12.00 -1.40 -21.19
CA GLU A 252 -10.84 -1.39 -22.09
C GLU A 252 -9.69 -0.53 -21.56
N ASP A 253 -9.99 0.66 -21.02
CA ASP A 253 -8.99 1.55 -20.42
C ASP A 253 -8.33 0.90 -19.20
N HIS A 254 -9.13 0.24 -18.35
CA HIS A 254 -8.64 -0.52 -17.20
C HIS A 254 -7.73 -1.67 -17.63
N VAL A 255 -8.17 -2.50 -18.59
CA VAL A 255 -7.36 -3.60 -19.13
C VAL A 255 -6.07 -3.08 -19.72
N ALA A 256 -6.09 -1.99 -20.50
CA ALA A 256 -4.90 -1.41 -21.10
C ALA A 256 -3.90 -0.94 -20.04
N LYS A 257 -4.35 -0.17 -19.04
CA LYS A 257 -3.48 0.36 -17.98
C LYS A 257 -2.93 -0.75 -17.09
N LEU A 258 -3.76 -1.71 -16.67
CA LEU A 258 -3.31 -2.83 -15.85
C LEU A 258 -2.36 -3.76 -16.62
N THR A 259 -2.58 -3.97 -17.92
CA THR A 259 -1.65 -4.71 -18.78
C THR A 259 -0.30 -4.01 -18.87
N GLN A 260 -0.28 -2.68 -19.08
CA GLN A 260 0.97 -1.92 -19.09
C GLN A 260 1.74 -2.09 -17.77
N LEU A 261 1.09 -1.92 -16.63
CA LEU A 261 1.73 -2.06 -15.31
C LEU A 261 2.20 -3.51 -15.05
N LYS A 262 1.43 -4.49 -15.52
CA LYS A 262 1.81 -5.91 -15.49
C LYS A 262 3.08 -6.17 -16.30
N ASP A 263 3.17 -5.64 -17.52
CA ASP A 263 4.33 -5.82 -18.39
C ASP A 263 5.60 -5.16 -17.82
N MET A 264 5.41 -4.17 -16.93
CA MET A 264 6.51 -3.57 -16.15
C MET A 264 6.97 -4.43 -14.97
N GLY A 265 6.22 -5.46 -14.58
CA GLY A 265 6.60 -6.41 -13.53
C GLY A 265 5.75 -6.36 -12.25
N VAL A 266 4.60 -5.69 -12.26
CA VAL A 266 3.66 -5.71 -11.13
C VAL A 266 3.13 -7.13 -10.90
N ASN A 267 3.16 -7.58 -9.65
CA ASN A 267 2.67 -8.91 -9.26
C ASN A 267 1.23 -8.89 -8.74
N GLN A 268 0.83 -7.78 -8.11
CA GLN A 268 -0.49 -7.62 -7.53
C GLN A 268 -1.03 -6.21 -7.79
N PHE A 269 -2.30 -6.14 -8.13
CA PHE A 269 -3.07 -4.91 -8.09
C PHE A 269 -3.95 -4.92 -6.84
N ASN A 270 -4.17 -3.75 -6.26
CA ASN A 270 -5.16 -3.54 -5.22
C ASN A 270 -5.97 -2.30 -5.61
N ILE A 271 -7.29 -2.43 -5.64
CA ILE A 271 -8.16 -1.33 -6.04
C ILE A 271 -8.89 -0.75 -4.84
N TYR A 272 -8.87 0.58 -4.72
CA TYR A 272 -9.66 1.28 -3.71
C TYR A 272 -11.05 1.59 -4.25
N LEU A 273 -12.04 0.81 -3.81
CA LEU A 273 -13.46 1.04 -4.09
C LEU A 273 -14.07 2.06 -3.12
N MET A 274 -13.44 3.22 -2.98
CA MET A 274 -13.88 4.30 -2.07
C MET A 274 -14.51 5.43 -2.88
N HIS A 275 -15.59 5.10 -3.58
CA HIS A 275 -16.39 5.98 -4.43
C HIS A 275 -17.87 5.54 -4.41
N ASP A 276 -18.72 6.15 -5.23
CA ASP A 276 -20.16 5.92 -5.27
C ASP A 276 -20.63 4.76 -6.17
N ALA A 277 -19.71 4.11 -6.90
CA ALA A 277 -19.99 3.02 -7.85
C ALA A 277 -19.24 1.71 -7.51
N GLN A 278 -19.22 1.36 -6.21
CA GLN A 278 -18.36 0.28 -5.67
C GLN A 278 -18.72 -1.08 -6.26
N GLU A 279 -20.02 -1.41 -6.27
CA GLU A 279 -20.52 -2.71 -6.74
C GLU A 279 -20.36 -2.81 -8.26
N GLU A 280 -20.71 -1.76 -9.01
CA GLU A 280 -20.58 -1.75 -10.47
C GLU A 280 -19.12 -1.90 -10.91
N THR A 281 -18.20 -1.23 -10.21
CA THR A 281 -16.76 -1.40 -10.47
C THR A 281 -16.30 -2.80 -10.07
N LEU A 282 -16.73 -3.33 -8.93
CA LEU A 282 -16.35 -4.68 -8.49
C LEU A 282 -16.85 -5.76 -9.46
N ASP A 283 -18.09 -5.65 -9.92
CA ASP A 283 -18.70 -6.55 -10.91
C ASP A 283 -17.92 -6.51 -12.22
N ALA A 284 -17.61 -5.32 -12.75
CA ALA A 284 -16.78 -5.19 -13.95
C ALA A 284 -15.39 -5.83 -13.79
N TYR A 285 -14.79 -5.75 -12.59
CA TYR A 285 -13.53 -6.43 -12.30
C TYR A 285 -13.67 -7.95 -12.32
N GLY A 286 -14.72 -8.49 -11.70
CA GLY A 286 -14.97 -9.92 -11.61
C GLY A 286 -15.40 -10.55 -12.94
N GLU A 287 -16.22 -9.86 -13.71
CA GLU A 287 -16.87 -10.41 -14.92
C GLU A 287 -16.07 -10.17 -16.20
N GLU A 288 -15.33 -9.05 -16.31
CA GLU A 288 -14.73 -8.62 -17.58
C GLU A 288 -13.22 -8.38 -17.51
N ILE A 289 -12.75 -7.63 -16.50
CA ILE A 289 -11.34 -7.19 -16.45
C ILE A 289 -10.41 -8.34 -16.03
N MET A 290 -10.65 -8.99 -14.88
CA MET A 290 -9.77 -10.07 -14.40
C MET A 290 -9.72 -11.28 -15.36
N PRO A 291 -10.85 -11.74 -15.95
CA PRO A 291 -10.80 -12.79 -16.96
C PRO A 291 -9.93 -12.43 -18.17
N THR A 292 -9.91 -11.14 -18.56
CA THR A 292 -9.10 -10.66 -19.69
C THR A 292 -7.60 -10.58 -19.36
N LEU A 293 -7.25 -10.21 -18.13
CA LEU A 293 -5.84 -10.11 -17.68
C LEU A 293 -5.16 -11.48 -17.47
N GLY A 294 -5.97 -12.53 -17.25
CA GLY A 294 -5.54 -13.90 -17.03
C GLY A 294 -5.14 -14.22 -15.59
N THR A 295 -5.05 -15.51 -15.26
CA THR A 295 -4.91 -16.03 -13.87
C THR A 295 -3.51 -15.90 -13.26
N GLN A 296 -2.57 -15.25 -13.94
CA GLN A 296 -1.19 -15.12 -13.47
C GLN A 296 -0.98 -13.99 -12.45
N PHE A 297 -2.04 -13.25 -12.10
CA PHE A 297 -1.99 -12.06 -11.25
C PHE A 297 -3.08 -12.09 -10.19
N VAL A 298 -2.80 -11.43 -9.07
CA VAL A 298 -3.79 -11.16 -8.03
C VAL A 298 -4.28 -9.73 -8.22
N VAL A 299 -5.59 -9.55 -8.32
CA VAL A 299 -6.28 -8.26 -8.27
C VAL A 299 -7.17 -8.25 -7.04
#